data_AF-A0A2V7V2R5-F1
#
_entry.id   AF-A0A2V7V2R5-F1
#
_cell.length_a   1.000
_cell.length_b   1.000
_cell.length_c   1.000
_cell.angle_alpha   90.00
_cell.angle_beta   90.00
_cell.angle_gamma   90.00
#
_symmetry.space_group_name_H-M   'P 1'
#
loop_
_entity.id
_entity.type
_entity.pdbx_description
1 polymer ?
#
loop_
_entity_poly.entity_id
_entity_poly.type
_entity_poly.pdbx_seq_one_letter_code
_entity_poly.pdbx_strand_id
1 'polypeptide(L)'
;MANVTFAVNELQASDPDLARDLETEIAAAAERLEPLLVLDCRILVDRDLEGRASRVRVQFERPGWVKSFGVSLKQPLSDVRRAAEGVLGAT
;
A
#
# COMPACT_ATOMS: atom_id res chain seq x y z
N MET A 1 -1.73 -2.70 18.15
CA MET A 1 -0.96 -2.10 17.06
C MET A 1 -0.95 -3.13 15.95
N ALA A 2 -1.56 -2.82 14.80
CA ALA A 2 -1.45 -3.71 13.64
C ALA A 2 0.03 -3.78 13.25
N ASN A 3 0.54 -4.98 13.00
CA ASN A 3 1.92 -5.15 12.59
C ASN A 3 1.92 -5.29 11.06
N VAL A 4 2.14 -4.19 10.36
CA VAL A 4 2.29 -4.20 8.90
C VAL A 4 3.77 -4.33 8.58
N THR A 5 4.12 -5.43 7.91
CA THR A 5 5.48 -5.64 7.42
C THR A 5 5.55 -5.22 5.97
N PHE A 6 6.37 -4.24 5.63
CA PHE A 6 6.62 -3.85 4.24
C PHE A 6 7.73 -4.71 3.65
N ALA A 7 7.38 -5.88 3.14
CA ALA A 7 8.35 -6.85 2.62
C ALA A 7 9.01 -6.40 1.31
N VAL A 8 8.27 -5.62 0.49
CA VAL A 8 8.77 -5.06 -0.76
C VAL A 8 8.24 -3.64 -0.89
N ASN A 9 9.13 -2.68 -1.14
CA ASN A 9 8.75 -1.32 -1.52
C ASN A 9 9.66 -0.83 -2.66
N GLU A 10 9.18 -0.95 -3.90
CA GLU A 10 9.93 -0.53 -5.09
C GLU A 10 10.05 0.99 -5.22
N LEU A 11 9.17 1.74 -4.56
CA LEU A 11 9.21 3.18 -4.51
C LEU A 11 10.42 3.69 -3.72
N GLN A 12 10.91 2.92 -2.74
CA GLN A 12 12.05 3.31 -1.90
C GLN A 12 13.30 3.71 -2.70
N ALA A 13 13.51 3.08 -3.86
CA ALA A 13 14.66 3.35 -4.73
C ALA A 13 14.48 4.60 -5.61
N SER A 14 13.24 5.03 -5.86
CA SER A 14 12.92 6.13 -6.79
C SER A 14 12.49 7.40 -6.07
N ASP A 15 11.66 7.27 -5.03
CA ASP A 15 11.13 8.36 -4.23
C ASP A 15 10.92 7.87 -2.77
N PRO A 16 11.95 7.97 -1.92
CA PRO A 16 11.91 7.44 -0.56
C PRO A 16 11.00 8.22 0.39
N ASP A 17 10.76 9.51 0.12
CA ASP A 17 9.85 10.32 0.92
C ASP A 17 8.40 9.89 0.65
N LEU A 18 8.04 9.75 -0.63
CA LEU A 18 6.72 9.24 -1.01
C LEU A 18 6.51 7.79 -0.56
N ALA A 19 7.55 6.96 -0.62
CA ALA A 19 7.53 5.59 -0.09
C ALA A 19 7.11 5.58 1.39
N ARG A 20 7.75 6.42 2.20
CA ARG A 20 7.48 6.51 3.65
C ARG A 20 6.09 7.06 3.95
N ASP A 21 5.65 8.03 3.17
CA ASP A 21 4.30 8.58 3.30
C ASP A 21 3.23 7.52 2.98
N LEU A 22 3.42 6.75 1.91
CA LEU A 22 2.57 5.60 1.55
C LEU A 22 2.52 4.56 2.67
N GLU A 23 3.67 4.16 3.20
CA GLU A 23 3.75 3.21 4.31
C GLU A 23 2.99 3.71 5.55
N THR A 24 3.10 5.01 5.85
CA THR A 24 2.39 5.62 6.99
C THR A 24 0.88 5.56 6.81
N GLU A 25 0.38 5.91 5.62
CA GLU A 25 -1.06 5.87 5.31
C GLU A 25 -1.62 4.44 5.33
N ILE A 26 -0.85 3.47 4.81
CA ILE A 26 -1.20 2.05 4.81
C ILE A 26 -1.23 1.50 6.23
N ALA A 27 -0.22 1.80 7.05
CA ALA A 27 -0.15 1.37 8.44
C ALA A 27 -1.31 1.96 9.25
N ALA A 28 -1.65 3.24 9.05
CA ALA A 28 -2.79 3.87 9.70
C ALA A 28 -4.14 3.21 9.32
N ALA A 29 -4.33 2.87 8.05
CA ALA A 29 -5.52 2.15 7.59
C ALA A 29 -5.62 0.75 8.23
N ALA A 30 -4.50 0.01 8.27
CA ALA A 30 -4.42 -1.31 8.87
C ALA A 30 -4.65 -1.28 10.39
N GLU A 31 -4.07 -0.32 11.09
CA GLU A 31 -4.27 -0.15 12.53
C GLU A 31 -5.74 0.13 12.86
N ARG A 32 -6.43 0.89 12.01
CA ARG A 32 -7.83 1.22 12.23
C ARG A 32 -8.80 0.05 11.99
N LEU A 33 -8.56 -0.76 10.96
CA LEU A 33 -9.50 -1.81 10.55
C LEU A 33 -9.12 -3.20 11.03
N GLU A 34 -7.84 -3.54 11.05
CA GLU A 34 -7.33 -4.86 11.40
C GLU A 34 -6.24 -4.78 12.51
N PRO A 35 -6.50 -4.12 13.67
CA PRO A 35 -5.50 -3.77 14.70
C PRO A 35 -4.74 -4.93 15.34
N LEU A 36 -5.22 -6.17 15.16
CA LEU A 36 -4.71 -7.38 15.81
C LEU A 36 -4.00 -8.33 14.85
N LEU A 37 -3.95 -7.99 13.56
CA LEU A 37 -3.47 -8.90 12.52
C LEU A 37 -2.10 -8.45 12.02
N VAL A 38 -1.30 -9.44 11.66
CA VAL A 38 -0.04 -9.23 10.93
C VAL A 38 -0.37 -9.26 9.45
N LEU A 39 0.00 -8.19 8.75
CA LEU A 39 -0.22 -8.04 7.31
C LEU A 39 1.13 -7.87 6.63
N ASP A 40 1.42 -8.73 5.67
CA ASP A 40 2.53 -8.49 4.75
C ASP A 40 2.06 -7.55 3.65
N CYS A 41 2.80 -6.48 3.42
CA CYS A 41 2.49 -5.45 2.45
C CYS A 41 3.60 -5.36 1.40
N ARG A 42 3.20 -5.29 0.13
CA ARG A 42 4.10 -5.11 -1.02
C ARG A 42 3.64 -3.90 -1.82
N ILE A 43 4.56 -2.98 -2.05
CA ILE A 43 4.36 -1.75 -2.81
C ILE A 43 5.17 -1.89 -4.10
N LEU A 44 4.47 -2.10 -5.21
CA LEU A 44 5.03 -2.36 -6.53
C LEU A 44 4.77 -1.15 -7.43
N VAL A 45 5.77 -0.72 -8.20
CA VAL A 45 5.64 0.44 -9.10
C VAL A 45 5.19 -0.03 -10.47
N ASP A 46 3.96 0.34 -10.85
CA ASP A 46 3.44 0.16 -12.20
C ASP A 46 3.94 1.32 -13.08
N ARG A 47 4.79 0.95 -14.05
CA ARG A 47 5.38 1.88 -15.03
C ARG A 47 4.50 1.99 -16.27
N ASP A 48 4.44 3.18 -16.86
CA ASP A 48 3.73 3.39 -18.13
C ASP A 48 4.54 2.85 -19.33
N LEU A 49 3.98 3.00 -20.53
CA LEU A 49 4.60 2.55 -21.79
C LEU A 49 5.95 3.24 -22.08
N GLU A 50 6.22 4.39 -21.46
CA GLU A 50 7.47 5.13 -21.56
C GLU A 50 8.45 4.78 -20.42
N GLY A 51 8.09 3.79 -19.58
CA GLY A 51 8.89 3.33 -18.46
C GLY A 51 8.88 4.26 -17.25
N ARG A 52 7.99 5.26 -17.21
CA ARG A 52 7.89 6.21 -16.09
C ARG A 52 6.94 5.65 -15.02
N ALA A 53 7.31 5.84 -13.76
CA ALA A 53 6.44 5.50 -12.64
C ALA A 53 5.14 6.32 -12.74
N SER A 54 4.01 5.65 -12.88
CA SER A 54 2.70 6.31 -13.08
C SER A 54 1.72 5.92 -11.99
N ARG A 55 1.78 4.67 -11.54
CA ARG A 55 0.91 4.11 -10.50
C ARG A 55 1.71 3.20 -9.59
N VAL A 56 1.13 2.92 -8.45
CA VAL A 56 1.64 1.97 -7.47
C VAL A 56 0.54 0.98 -7.20
N ARG A 57 0.91 -0.29 -7.20
CA ARG A 57 0.06 -1.37 -6.73
C ARG A 57 0.48 -1.72 -5.31
N VAL A 58 -0.47 -1.62 -4.40
CA VAL A 58 -0.31 -2.07 -3.03
C VAL A 58 -1.00 -3.41 -2.89
N GLN A 59 -0.30 -4.39 -2.34
CA GLN A 59 -0.80 -5.74 -2.11
C GLN A 59 -0.65 -6.10 -0.63
N PHE A 60 -1.75 -6.50 -0.01
CA PHE A 60 -1.78 -7.09 1.31
C PHE A 60 -1.87 -8.60 1.19
N GLU A 61 -1.03 -9.29 1.94
CA GLU A 61 -0.90 -10.74 1.95
C GLU A 61 -1.06 -11.29 3.37
N ARG A 62 -1.79 -12.41 3.46
CA ARG A 62 -1.92 -13.30 4.62
C ARG A 62 -2.03 -14.73 4.11
N PRO A 63 -1.78 -15.76 4.93
CA PRO A 63 -1.99 -17.14 4.52
C PRO A 63 -3.42 -17.37 4.00
N GLY A 64 -3.55 -17.73 2.71
CA GLY A 64 -4.84 -17.97 2.06
C GLY A 64 -5.64 -16.71 1.70
N TRP A 65 -5.09 -15.51 1.86
CA TRP A 65 -5.78 -14.25 1.58
C TRP A 65 -4.83 -13.24 0.95
N VAL A 66 -5.20 -12.73 -0.20
CA VAL A 66 -4.45 -11.70 -0.90
C VAL A 66 -5.44 -10.68 -1.40
N LYS A 67 -5.21 -9.41 -1.09
CA LYS A 67 -5.95 -8.31 -1.70
C LYS A 67 -5.01 -7.24 -2.21
N SER A 68 -5.41 -6.55 -3.27
CA SER A 68 -4.59 -5.50 -3.85
C SER A 68 -5.45 -4.34 -4.33
N PHE A 69 -4.83 -3.17 -4.41
CA PHE A 69 -5.39 -1.98 -5.03
C PHE A 69 -4.31 -1.19 -5.74
N GLY A 70 -4.72 -0.39 -6.72
CA GLY A 70 -3.84 0.49 -7.47
C GLY A 70 -4.13 1.95 -7.15
N VAL A 71 -3.09 2.72 -6.84
CA VAL A 71 -3.16 4.17 -6.60
C VAL A 71 -2.29 4.88 -7.62
N SER A 72 -2.75 6.03 -8.13
CA SER A 72 -1.91 6.83 -9.03
C SER A 72 -0.98 7.69 -8.20
N LEU A 73 0.29 7.80 -8.62
CA LEU A 73 1.28 8.68 -7.98
C LEU A 73 0.92 10.17 -8.08
N LYS A 74 -0.06 10.52 -8.92
CA LYS A 74 -0.57 11.89 -9.09
C LYS A 74 -1.74 12.22 -8.14
N GLN A 75 -2.24 11.24 -7.39
CA GLN A 75 -3.38 11.42 -6.49
C GLN A 75 -2.92 11.79 -5.07
N PRO A 76 -3.77 12.47 -4.28
CA PRO A 76 -3.48 12.75 -2.88
C PRO A 76 -3.29 11.47 -2.05
N LEU A 77 -2.39 11.52 -1.06
CA LEU A 77 -2.13 10.41 -0.13
C LEU A 77 -3.38 9.95 0.64
N SER A 78 -4.34 10.84 0.88
CA SER A 78 -5.62 10.50 1.51
C SER A 78 -6.45 9.48 0.70
N ASP A 79 -6.26 9.41 -0.62
CA ASP A 79 -6.90 8.39 -1.46
C ASP A 79 -6.26 7.02 -1.26
N VAL A 80 -4.96 6.96 -0.93
CA VAL A 80 -4.27 5.71 -0.56
C VAL A 80 -4.90 5.11 0.68
N ARG A 81 -5.07 5.91 1.74
CA ARG A 81 -5.69 5.44 2.98
C ARG A 81 -7.10 4.90 2.73
N ARG A 82 -7.93 5.64 1.99
CA ARG A 82 -9.30 5.21 1.66
C ARG A 82 -9.33 3.92 0.84
N ALA A 83 -8.42 3.78 -0.12
CA ALA A 83 -8.32 2.56 -0.92
C ALA A 83 -7.88 1.37 -0.07
N ALA A 84 -6.88 1.55 0.81
CA ALA A 84 -6.46 0.53 1.77
C ALA A 84 -7.59 0.14 2.71
N GLU A 85 -8.31 1.12 3.25
CA GLU A 85 -9.47 0.90 4.13
C GLU A 85 -10.57 0.11 3.43
N GLY A 86 -10.93 0.50 2.19
CA GLY A 86 -11.96 -0.21 1.42
C GLY A 86 -11.59 -1.66 1.15
N VAL A 87 -10.32 -1.94 0.89
CA VAL A 87 -9.84 -3.30 0.61
C VAL A 87 -9.81 -4.15 1.88
N LEU A 88 -9.29 -3.60 2.99
CA LEU A 88 -9.20 -4.30 4.27
C LEU A 88 -10.61 -4.53 4.87
N GLY A 89 -11.50 -3.55 4.76
CA GLY A 89 -12.86 -3.60 5.31
C GLY A 89 -13.90 -4.33 4.46
N ALA A 90 -13.60 -4.69 3.22
CA ALA A 90 -14.48 -5.51 2.38
C ALA A 90 -14.43 -6.99 2.81
N THR A 91 -15.04 -7.34 3.94
CA THR A 91 -15.19 -8.73 4.41
C THR A 91 -16.35 -9.46 3.76
#